data_AF-A0A0T6AZ00-F1
#
_entry.id   AF-A0A0T6AZ00-F1
#
_cell.length_a   1.000
_cell.length_b   1.000
_cell.length_c   1.000
_cell.angle_alpha   90.00
_cell.angle_beta   90.00
_cell.angle_gamma   90.00
#
_symmetry.space_group_name_H-M   'P 1'
#
loop_
_entity.id
_entity.type
_entity.pdbx_description
1 polymer ?
#
loop_
_entity_poly.entity_id
_entity_poly.type
_entity_poly.pdbx_seq_one_letter_code
_entity_poly.pdbx_strand_id
1 'polypeptide(L)'
;MKNKLDPSCEVHLYEYDMRFSAFGNDFIKYDYANPLNLPQKYNAYYELVIADPPFLSEECLAKTAETIKYVGKNKIILCTGAIMSSLVEQLLSAYEAKFKPSHKNNLANEFHCYSNYDVDSLL
;
A
#
# COMPACT_ATOMS: atom_id res chain seq x y z
N MET A 1 7.94 -13.14 -7.44
CA MET A 1 8.34 -11.80 -6.99
C MET A 1 9.54 -11.87 -6.05
N LYS A 2 9.50 -12.71 -5.00
CA LYS A 2 10.62 -12.91 -4.05
C LYS A 2 11.97 -13.28 -4.67
N ASN A 3 12.00 -14.08 -5.75
CA ASN A 3 13.27 -14.53 -6.38
C ASN A 3 14.11 -13.39 -7.00
N LYS A 4 13.61 -12.15 -7.03
CA LYS A 4 14.32 -10.97 -7.51
C LYS A 4 14.77 -10.04 -6.39
N LEU A 5 14.44 -10.36 -5.14
CA LEU A 5 14.79 -9.56 -3.97
C LEU A 5 16.08 -10.08 -3.34
N ASP A 6 16.74 -9.20 -2.59
CA ASP A 6 17.83 -9.63 -1.71
C ASP A 6 17.33 -10.74 -0.76
N PRO A 7 18.09 -11.82 -0.53
CA PRO A 7 17.69 -12.90 0.37
C PRO A 7 17.35 -12.44 1.80
N SER A 8 17.86 -11.28 2.25
CA SER A 8 17.54 -10.71 3.55
C SER A 8 16.22 -9.92 3.57
N CYS A 9 15.58 -9.71 2.42
CA CYS A 9 14.35 -8.93 2.32
C CYS A 9 13.14 -9.76 2.71
N GLU A 10 12.45 -9.31 3.75
CA GLU A 10 11.17 -9.87 4.16
C GLU A 10 10.01 -9.15 3.46
N VAL A 11 9.03 -9.90 2.96
CA VAL A 11 7.86 -9.35 2.27
C VAL A 11 6.62 -10.08 2.76
N HIS A 12 5.66 -9.31 3.26
CA HIS A 12 4.34 -9.79 3.65
C HIS A 12 3.25 -9.15 2.78
N LEU A 13 2.27 -9.96 2.38
CA LEU A 13 1.07 -9.56 1.68
C LEU A 13 -0.10 -9.47 2.66
N TYR A 14 -0.65 -8.27 2.80
CA TYR A 14 -1.88 -7.99 3.52
C TYR A 14 -3.02 -8.04 2.53
N GLU A 15 -3.86 -9.07 2.58
CA GLU A 15 -4.94 -9.22 1.61
C GLU A 15 -6.18 -9.90 2.22
N TYR A 16 -7.37 -9.53 1.72
CA TYR A 16 -8.65 -10.08 2.18
C TYR A 16 -8.90 -11.47 1.59
N ASP A 17 -8.53 -11.63 0.32
CA ASP A 17 -8.78 -12.85 -0.43
C ASP A 17 -7.94 -14.03 0.06
N MET A 18 -8.62 -15.01 0.64
CA MET A 18 -8.02 -16.22 1.21
C MET A 18 -7.30 -17.09 0.16
N ARG A 19 -7.49 -16.88 -1.15
CA ARG A 19 -6.71 -17.58 -2.18
C ARG A 19 -5.21 -17.30 -2.06
N PHE A 20 -4.83 -16.16 -1.51
CA PHE A 20 -3.43 -15.81 -1.26
C PHE A 20 -2.81 -16.50 -0.04
N SER A 21 -3.59 -17.26 0.75
CA SER A 21 -3.05 -18.13 1.81
C SER A 21 -2.04 -19.17 1.31
N ALA A 22 -2.01 -19.42 -0.01
CA ALA A 22 -0.96 -20.19 -0.68
C ALA A 22 0.46 -19.65 -0.43
N PHE A 23 0.62 -18.39 -0.02
CA PHE A 23 1.91 -17.81 0.36
C PHE A 23 2.34 -18.11 1.81
N GLY A 24 1.54 -18.85 2.58
CA GLY A 24 1.92 -19.31 3.92
C GLY A 24 2.20 -18.16 4.88
N ASN A 25 3.38 -18.16 5.50
CA ASN A 25 3.78 -17.16 6.50
C ASN A 25 3.90 -15.74 5.93
N ASP A 26 4.01 -15.61 4.61
CA ASP A 26 4.09 -14.31 3.94
C ASP A 26 2.70 -13.69 3.72
N PHE A 27 1.62 -14.40 4.01
CA PHE A 27 0.26 -13.91 3.89
C PHE A 27 -0.31 -13.54 5.26
N ILE A 28 -0.88 -12.34 5.34
CA ILE A 28 -1.59 -11.83 6.50
C ILE A 28 -3.01 -11.51 6.04
N LYS A 29 -3.98 -12.23 6.60
CA LYS A 29 -5.39 -11.93 6.34
C LYS A 29 -5.68 -10.50 6.82
N TYR A 30 -6.11 -9.66 5.90
CA TYR A 30 -6.34 -8.25 6.15
C TYR A 30 -7.75 -7.85 5.67
N ASP A 31 -8.45 -7.10 6.50
CA ASP A 31 -9.74 -6.52 6.16
C ASP A 31 -9.67 -5.02 6.43
N TYR A 32 -9.69 -4.20 5.38
CA TYR A 32 -9.63 -2.74 5.53
C TYR A 32 -10.82 -2.20 6.33
N ALA A 33 -11.94 -2.93 6.44
CA ALA A 33 -13.06 -2.51 7.29
C ALA A 33 -12.68 -2.52 8.78
N ASN A 34 -11.68 -3.33 9.16
CA ASN A 34 -11.12 -3.49 10.49
C ASN A 34 -9.58 -3.27 10.44
N PRO A 35 -9.11 -2.05 10.12
CA PRO A 35 -7.73 -1.80 9.68
C PRO A 35 -6.66 -2.18 10.71
N LEU A 36 -6.98 -2.05 12.00
CA LEU A 36 -6.07 -2.39 13.10
C LEU A 36 -6.28 -3.78 13.70
N ASN A 37 -7.12 -4.63 13.09
CA ASN A 37 -7.24 -6.04 13.48
C ASN A 37 -6.05 -6.86 12.93
N LEU A 38 -4.86 -6.49 13.37
CA LEU A 38 -3.57 -7.00 12.90
C LEU A 38 -2.74 -7.52 14.08
N PRO A 39 -1.85 -8.51 13.84
CA PRO A 39 -0.93 -8.96 14.87
C PRO A 39 -0.02 -7.82 15.35
N GLN A 40 0.04 -7.63 16.68
CA GLN A 40 0.79 -6.51 17.30
C GLN A 40 2.28 -6.49 16.93
N LYS A 41 2.86 -7.66 16.61
CA LYS A 41 4.27 -7.78 16.19
C LYS A 41 4.61 -6.94 14.95
N TYR A 42 3.61 -6.52 14.17
CA TYR A 42 3.80 -5.74 12.95
C TYR A 42 3.68 -4.23 13.15
N ASN A 43 3.52 -3.74 14.38
CA ASN A 43 3.56 -2.30 14.67
C ASN A 43 4.93 -1.71 14.31
N ALA A 44 4.95 -0.66 13.48
CA ALA A 44 6.17 0.02 13.00
C ALA A 44 7.26 -0.97 12.54
N TYR A 45 6.85 -2.01 11.82
CA TYR A 45 7.71 -3.13 11.42
C TYR A 45 8.42 -2.88 10.10
N TYR A 46 7.72 -2.34 9.10
CA TYR A 46 8.21 -2.27 7.73
C TYR A 46 8.93 -0.96 7.41
N GLU A 47 10.09 -1.05 6.78
CA GLU A 47 10.82 0.11 6.24
C GLU A 47 10.06 0.77 5.08
N LEU A 48 9.34 -0.02 4.29
CA LEU A 48 8.55 0.41 3.14
C LEU A 48 7.18 -0.29 3.15
N VAL A 49 6.13 0.51 3.00
CA VAL A 49 4.76 0.02 2.79
C VAL A 49 4.31 0.39 1.39
N ILE A 50 3.81 -0.59 0.63
CA ILE A 50 3.21 -0.39 -0.69
C ILE A 50 1.74 -0.75 -0.60
N ALA A 51 0.86 0.14 -1.05
CA ALA A 51 -0.59 -0.06 -0.98
C ALA A 51 -1.30 0.32 -2.28
N ASP A 52 -2.38 -0.41 -2.58
CA ASP A 52 -3.32 -0.16 -3.68
C ASP A 52 -4.74 -0.49 -3.18
N PRO A 53 -5.44 0.44 -2.52
CA PRO A 53 -6.72 0.17 -1.87
C PRO A 53 -7.84 -0.13 -2.89
N PRO A 54 -8.80 -1.01 -2.54
CA PRO A 54 -9.77 -1.57 -3.50
C PRO A 54 -10.82 -0.57 -4.00
N PHE A 55 -11.08 0.51 -3.27
CA PHE A 55 -12.17 1.44 -3.56
C PHE A 55 -11.72 2.90 -3.60
N LEU A 56 -12.26 3.65 -4.56
CA LEU A 56 -12.14 5.11 -4.64
C LEU A 56 -13.16 5.79 -3.72
N SER A 57 -12.99 5.61 -2.41
CA SER A 57 -13.76 6.31 -1.40
C SER A 57 -12.84 6.85 -0.31
N GLU A 58 -13.21 7.99 0.27
CA GLU A 58 -12.44 8.62 1.35
C GLU A 58 -12.31 7.71 2.57
N GLU A 59 -13.37 6.98 2.93
CA GLU A 59 -13.35 6.02 4.04
C GLU A 59 -12.32 4.90 3.80
N CYS A 60 -12.33 4.32 2.60
CA CYS A 60 -11.40 3.26 2.22
C CYS A 60 -9.95 3.74 2.30
N LEU A 61 -9.67 4.94 1.77
CA LEU A 61 -8.34 5.53 1.85
C LEU A 61 -7.94 5.86 3.28
N ALA A 62 -8.84 6.40 4.09
CA ALA A 62 -8.58 6.73 5.49
C ALA A 62 -8.23 5.49 6.34
N LYS A 63 -9.01 4.42 6.21
CA LYS A 63 -8.74 3.15 6.90
C LYS A 63 -7.45 2.48 6.40
N THR A 64 -7.19 2.57 5.10
CA THR A 64 -5.91 2.08 4.55
C THR A 64 -4.73 2.89 5.08
N ALA A 65 -4.86 4.22 5.19
CA ALA A 65 -3.85 5.09 5.77
C ALA A 65 -3.59 4.78 7.24
N GLU A 66 -4.62 4.42 8.01
CA GLU A 66 -4.48 3.95 9.40
C GLU A 66 -3.62 2.69 9.47
N THR A 67 -3.89 1.69 8.61
CA THR A 67 -3.06 0.49 8.49
C THR A 67 -1.62 0.83 8.12
N ILE A 68 -1.40 1.66 7.10
CA ILE A 68 -0.07 2.07 6.62
C ILE A 68 0.74 2.69 7.77
N LYS A 69 0.14 3.62 8.52
CA LYS A 69 0.79 4.27 9.67
C LYS A 69 1.07 3.29 10.81
N TYR A 70 0.19 2.32 11.03
CA TYR A 70 0.40 1.32 12.07
C TYR A 70 1.56 0.40 11.75
N VAL A 71 1.65 -0.10 10.52
CA VAL A 71 2.67 -1.11 10.15
C VAL A 71 3.98 -0.51 9.66
N GLY A 72 3.96 0.69 9.11
CA GLY A 72 5.12 1.34 8.50
C GLY A 72 5.96 2.16 9.48
N LYS A 73 7.28 2.18 9.25
CA LYS A 73 8.21 3.08 9.96
C LYS A 73 8.23 4.47 9.36
N ASN A 74 8.30 4.55 8.03
CA ASN A 74 8.36 5.83 7.33
C ASN A 74 7.94 5.75 5.86
N LYS A 75 8.62 4.95 5.02
CA LYS A 75 8.47 5.07 3.56
C LYS A 75 7.17 4.46 3.05
N ILE A 76 6.48 5.19 2.19
CA ILE A 76 5.18 4.80 1.65
C ILE A 76 5.20 4.95 0.14
N ILE A 77 4.66 3.96 -0.57
CA ILE A 77 4.20 4.07 -1.96
C ILE A 77 2.73 3.70 -1.98
N LEU A 78 1.88 4.57 -2.53
CA LEU A 78 0.45 4.37 -2.63
C LEU A 78 0.01 4.57 -4.08
N CYS A 79 -0.64 3.58 -4.67
CA CYS A 79 -1.37 3.73 -5.92
C CYS A 79 -2.85 3.94 -5.59
N THR A 80 -3.48 4.96 -6.16
CA THR A 80 -4.94 5.17 -6.03
C THR A 80 -5.43 6.10 -7.15
N GLY A 81 -6.73 6.36 -7.20
CA GLY A 81 -7.31 7.27 -8.20
C GLY A 81 -6.81 8.71 -8.01
N ALA A 82 -6.56 9.41 -9.12
CA ALA A 82 -6.03 10.78 -9.14
C ALA A 82 -6.88 11.76 -8.31
N ILE A 83 -8.19 11.54 -8.26
CA ILE A 83 -9.14 12.31 -7.44
C ILE A 83 -8.82 12.29 -5.93
N MET A 84 -8.08 11.29 -5.45
CA MET A 84 -7.73 11.14 -4.04
C MET A 84 -6.51 11.96 -3.62
N SER A 85 -5.84 12.66 -4.55
CA SER A 85 -4.56 13.36 -4.32
C SER A 85 -4.55 14.21 -3.04
N SER A 86 -5.55 15.08 -2.86
CA SER A 86 -5.61 15.97 -1.69
C SER A 86 -5.74 15.20 -0.37
N LEU A 87 -6.49 14.09 -0.36
CA LEU A 87 -6.67 13.27 0.83
C LEU A 87 -5.41 12.45 1.13
N VAL A 88 -4.70 11.97 0.10
CA VAL A 88 -3.40 11.31 0.24
C VAL A 88 -2.38 12.24 0.90
N GLU A 89 -2.28 13.49 0.42
CA GLU A 89 -1.39 14.50 1.00
C GLU A 89 -1.73 14.76 2.46
N GLN A 90 -3.01 14.98 2.78
CA GLN A 90 -3.48 15.24 4.14
C GLN A 90 -3.17 14.09 5.10
N LEU A 91 -3.42 12.85 4.67
CA LEU A 91 -3.33 11.69 5.56
C LEU A 91 -1.92 11.15 5.68
N LEU A 92 -1.14 11.13 4.59
CA LEU A 92 0.12 10.39 4.50
C LEU A 92 1.33 11.28 4.19
N SER A 93 1.12 12.58 3.93
CA SER A 93 2.18 13.48 3.45
C SER A 93 2.93 12.89 2.25
N ALA A 94 2.17 12.22 1.37
CA ALA A 94 2.65 11.61 0.15
C ALA A 94 2.18 12.41 -1.06
N TYR A 95 3.07 12.53 -2.05
CA TYR A 95 2.91 13.37 -3.22
C TYR A 95 3.04 12.54 -4.48
N GLU A 96 2.42 13.01 -5.56
CA GLU A 96 2.44 12.31 -6.83
C GLU A 96 3.88 12.09 -7.35
N ALA A 97 4.18 10.84 -7.71
CA ALA A 97 5.43 10.43 -8.34
C ALA A 97 5.29 10.46 -9.88
N LYS A 98 6.42 10.48 -10.60
CA LYS A 98 6.42 10.45 -12.08
C LYS A 98 5.90 9.12 -12.64
N PHE A 99 6.04 8.03 -11.88
CA PHE A 99 5.54 6.73 -12.30
C PHE A 99 4.01 6.76 -12.47
N LYS A 100 3.54 6.41 -13.67
CA LYS A 100 2.12 6.30 -14.00
C LYS A 100 1.70 4.83 -14.06
N PRO A 101 0.91 4.32 -13.10
CA PRO A 101 0.44 2.94 -13.14
C PRO A 101 -0.47 2.72 -14.35
N SER A 102 -0.31 1.58 -15.01
CA SER A 102 -1.17 1.16 -16.13
C SER A 102 -1.91 -0.12 -15.78
N HIS A 103 -3.17 -0.19 -16.19
CA HIS A 103 -4.04 -1.33 -15.94
C HIS A 103 -4.25 -2.10 -17.23
N LYS A 104 -4.10 -3.43 -17.16
CA LYS A 104 -4.29 -4.32 -18.33
C LYS A 104 -5.68 -4.18 -18.98
N ASN A 105 -6.70 -3.84 -18.19
CA ASN A 105 -8.10 -3.84 -18.61
C ASN A 105 -8.75 -2.44 -18.59
N ASN A 106 -8.03 -1.38 -18.99
CA ASN A 106 -8.52 0.01 -19.11
C ASN A 106 -9.60 0.39 -18.10
N LEU A 107 -9.19 0.86 -16.91
CA LEU A 107 -10.11 1.43 -15.94
C LEU A 107 -10.60 2.80 -16.43
N ALA A 108 -11.85 3.13 -16.10
CA ALA A 108 -12.43 4.43 -16.44
C ALA A 108 -11.80 5.59 -15.64
N ASN A 109 -11.22 5.28 -14.47
CA ASN A 109 -10.60 6.26 -13.60
C ASN A 109 -9.09 6.36 -13.87
N GLU A 110 -8.55 7.57 -13.80
CA GLU A 110 -7.11 7.82 -13.83
C GLU A 110 -6.50 7.44 -12.47
N PHE A 111 -5.42 6.66 -12.49
CA PHE A 111 -4.69 6.23 -11.29
C PHE A 111 -3.29 6.81 -11.29
N HIS A 112 -2.88 7.33 -10.14
CA HIS A 112 -1.55 7.89 -9.91
C HIS A 112 -0.82 7.11 -8.82
N CYS A 113 0.50 7.23 -8.81
CA CYS A 113 1.37 6.75 -7.75
C CYS A 113 1.75 7.94 -6.86
N TYR A 114 1.74 7.73 -5.55
CA TYR A 114 2.07 8.72 -4.53
C TYR A 114 3.15 8.17 -3.60
N SER A 115 4.08 9.03 -3.16
CA SER A 115 5.17 8.67 -2.26
C SER A 115 5.50 9.80 -1.30
N ASN A 116 5.92 9.47 -0.08
CA ASN A 116 6.40 10.46 0.90
C ASN A 116 7.93 10.64 0.88
N TYR A 117 8.61 10.01 -0.08
CA TYR A 117 10.03 10.17 -0.34
C TYR A 117 10.28 10.22 -1.84
N ASP A 118 11.47 10.69 -2.24
CA ASP A 118 11.86 10.81 -3.65
C ASP A 118 12.12 9.42 -4.28
N VAL A 119 11.02 8.77 -4.68
CA VAL A 119 11.04 7.48 -5.39
C VAL A 119 11.51 7.63 -6.82
N ASP A 120 11.34 8.82 -7.42
CA ASP A 120 11.74 9.09 -8.80
C ASP A 120 13.26 9.08 -8.96
N SER A 121 14.02 9.39 -7.91
CA SER A 121 15.48 9.23 -7.90
C SER A 121 15.97 7.77 -7.97
N LEU A 122 15.07 6.80 -7.76
CA LEU A 122 15.38 5.36 -7.70
C LEU A 122 14.89 4.58 -8.93
N LEU A 123 14.11 5.21 -9.80
CA LEU A 123 13.49 4.62 -10.99
C LEU A 123 14.25 5.01 -12.26
#